data_AF-A0A9N8WHV3-F1
#
_entry.id   AF-A0A9N8WHV3-F1
#
_cell.length_a   1.000
_cell.length_b   1.000
_cell.length_c   1.000
_cell.angle_alpha   90.00
_cell.angle_beta   90.00
_cell.angle_gamma   90.00
#
_symmetry.space_group_name_H-M   'P 1'
#
loop_
_entity.id
_entity.type
_entity.pdbx_description
1 polymer ?
#
loop_
_entity_poly.entity_id
_entity_poly.type
_entity_poly.pdbx_seq_one_letter_code
_entity_poly.pdbx_strand_id
1 'polypeptide(L)'
;MNSESTTPNQSPKFSKSQINISFSNNNTQNKNVINDTFFSFTKVDYDQENLKKNSKPFEENLNNYIVNAKKNMESKRQLWQNTITNNKGIIVLKKITEKVEEDIKQQREAIEVKRALLETQLSRNLPELSIFTNKLALTMESVRDDVINFTFTSIYDDNSSRSCYFTIDVGETKYKVIECNPMVEELDKLVSQLNTSRDFFSFLKKMRQEFRKNAKVDI
;
A
#
# COMPACT_ATOMS: atom_id res chain seq x y z
N MET A 1 4.17 -43.64 -10.23
CA MET A 1 3.17 -44.33 -11.06
C MET A 1 2.12 -43.33 -11.48
N ASN A 2 2.04 -43.11 -12.79
CA ASN A 2 0.86 -42.71 -13.60
C ASN A 2 0.20 -41.36 -13.24
N SER A 3 0.48 -40.29 -14.01
CA SER A 3 -0.26 -39.86 -15.23
C SER A 3 -1.67 -39.37 -14.88
N GLU A 4 -2.07 -38.13 -15.18
CA GLU A 4 -2.39 -37.69 -16.54
C GLU A 4 -2.35 -36.16 -16.72
N SER A 5 -1.97 -35.80 -17.94
CA SER A 5 -1.95 -34.50 -18.59
C SER A 5 -3.34 -33.94 -18.94
N THR A 6 -3.55 -32.62 -18.89
CA THR A 6 -4.16 -31.86 -20.01
C THR A 6 -4.03 -30.34 -19.86
N THR A 7 -3.28 -29.73 -20.77
CA THR A 7 -3.50 -28.36 -21.33
C THR A 7 -4.20 -28.52 -22.70
N PRO A 8 -4.61 -27.48 -23.47
CA PRO A 8 -4.93 -26.08 -23.19
C PRO A 8 -6.25 -25.57 -23.83
N ASN A 9 -6.73 -24.42 -23.35
CA ASN A 9 -7.22 -23.24 -24.09
C ASN A 9 -7.61 -23.41 -25.59
N GLN A 10 -8.92 -23.35 -25.90
CA GLN A 10 -9.42 -22.92 -27.22
C GLN A 10 -10.68 -22.04 -27.06
N SER A 11 -10.57 -20.84 -27.61
CA SER A 11 -11.59 -19.79 -27.76
C SER A 11 -12.87 -20.25 -28.48
N PRO A 12 -14.07 -19.80 -28.10
CA PRO A 12 -15.31 -20.15 -28.81
C PRO A 12 -15.44 -19.36 -30.13
N LYS A 13 -15.60 -20.09 -31.23
CA LYS A 13 -15.92 -19.57 -32.57
C LYS A 13 -17.38 -19.11 -32.62
N PHE A 14 -17.63 -17.90 -33.12
CA PHE A 14 -18.97 -17.43 -33.49
C PHE A 14 -19.46 -18.16 -34.75
N SER A 15 -20.56 -18.92 -34.64
CA SER A 15 -21.29 -19.43 -35.79
C SER A 15 -22.39 -18.44 -36.20
N LYS A 16 -22.42 -18.07 -37.48
CA LYS A 16 -23.54 -17.32 -38.07
C LYS A 16 -24.67 -18.31 -38.34
N SER A 17 -25.73 -18.31 -37.54
CA SER A 17 -26.97 -19.01 -37.88
C SER A 17 -27.85 -18.11 -38.74
N GLN A 18 -27.99 -18.46 -40.02
CA GLN A 18 -29.04 -17.93 -40.89
C GLN A 18 -30.41 -18.35 -40.34
N ILE A 19 -31.27 -17.38 -40.06
CA ILE A 19 -32.66 -17.63 -39.68
C ILE A 19 -33.48 -17.66 -40.98
N ASN A 20 -33.90 -18.87 -41.39
CA ASN A 20 -34.94 -19.07 -42.40
C ASN A 20 -36.31 -18.92 -41.73
N ILE A 21 -37.11 -17.96 -42.18
CA ILE A 21 -38.51 -17.81 -41.76
C ILE A 21 -39.38 -18.39 -42.86
N SER A 22 -39.92 -19.58 -42.63
CA SER A 22 -40.97 -20.20 -43.45
C SER A 22 -42.34 -19.88 -42.83
N PHE A 23 -43.22 -19.23 -43.58
CA PHE A 23 -44.62 -19.09 -43.21
C PHE A 23 -45.44 -20.26 -43.79
N SER A 24 -46.07 -21.01 -42.88
CA SER A 24 -46.95 -22.13 -43.20
C SER A 24 -48.34 -21.62 -43.55
N ASN A 25 -48.85 -21.98 -44.73
CA ASN A 25 -50.19 -21.65 -45.19
C ASN A 25 -51.03 -22.94 -45.21
N ASN A 26 -51.89 -23.11 -44.19
CA ASN A 26 -52.85 -24.21 -44.13
C ASN A 26 -54.17 -23.78 -44.76
N ASN A 27 -54.55 -24.38 -45.90
CA ASN A 27 -55.88 -25.02 -46.03
C ASN A 27 -56.10 -25.65 -47.42
N THR A 28 -56.11 -26.98 -47.40
CA THR A 28 -57.18 -27.86 -47.93
C THR A 28 -57.73 -27.56 -49.33
N GLN A 29 -57.16 -28.22 -50.35
CA GLN A 29 -57.85 -28.43 -51.63
C GLN A 29 -58.90 -29.54 -51.51
N ASN A 30 -60.15 -29.18 -51.76
CA ASN A 30 -61.24 -30.12 -52.00
C ASN A 30 -61.84 -29.83 -53.39
N LYS A 31 -61.63 -30.78 -54.30
CA LYS A 31 -62.33 -31.15 -55.53
C LYS A 31 -63.13 -30.09 -56.32
N ASN A 32 -62.74 -29.95 -57.59
CA ASN A 32 -63.50 -29.36 -58.70
C ASN A 32 -64.92 -29.94 -58.85
N VAL A 33 -65.94 -29.07 -58.92
CA VAL A 33 -67.13 -29.22 -59.78
C VAL A 33 -67.58 -27.83 -60.22
N ILE A 34 -67.69 -27.64 -61.53
CA ILE A 34 -68.16 -26.44 -62.25
C ILE A 34 -69.64 -26.21 -61.95
N ASN A 35 -70.11 -24.96 -61.84
CA ASN A 35 -71.39 -24.50 -62.40
C ASN A 35 -71.51 -22.96 -62.31
N ASP A 36 -71.84 -22.36 -63.45
CA ASP A 36 -72.16 -20.95 -63.62
C ASP A 36 -73.33 -20.53 -62.72
N THR A 37 -73.10 -19.53 -61.87
CA THR A 37 -74.20 -18.76 -61.28
C THR A 37 -73.88 -17.28 -61.41
N PHE A 38 -74.67 -16.64 -62.25
CA PHE A 38 -74.84 -15.21 -62.46
C PHE A 38 -74.85 -14.44 -61.12
N PHE A 39 -73.82 -13.62 -60.86
CA PHE A 39 -73.79 -12.72 -59.70
C PHE A 39 -73.97 -11.27 -60.14
N SER A 40 -75.17 -10.74 -59.97
CA SER A 40 -75.43 -9.30 -60.05
C SER A 40 -74.81 -8.60 -58.85
N PHE A 41 -73.83 -7.72 -59.08
CA PHE A 41 -73.35 -6.82 -58.04
C PHE A 41 -74.40 -5.74 -57.77
N THR A 42 -75.14 -5.87 -56.67
CA THR A 42 -75.69 -4.68 -56.01
C THR A 42 -74.51 -3.96 -55.35
N LYS A 43 -74.42 -2.64 -55.54
CA LYS A 43 -73.46 -1.82 -54.80
C LYS A 43 -73.75 -2.00 -53.32
N VAL A 44 -72.83 -2.65 -52.62
CA VAL A 44 -72.76 -2.58 -51.16
C VAL A 44 -72.20 -1.20 -50.85
N ASP A 45 -72.99 -0.34 -50.21
CA ASP A 45 -72.52 0.95 -49.74
C ASP A 45 -71.37 0.72 -48.74
N TYR A 46 -70.16 1.08 -49.17
CA TYR A 46 -68.93 0.87 -48.43
C TYR A 46 -68.80 1.94 -47.36
N ASP A 47 -69.19 1.60 -46.12
CA ASP A 47 -69.19 2.53 -44.99
C ASP A 47 -67.76 2.79 -44.48
N GLN A 48 -67.08 3.71 -45.18
CA GLN A 48 -65.66 4.04 -44.98
C GLN A 48 -65.36 4.58 -43.56
N GLU A 49 -66.37 5.09 -42.86
CA GLU A 49 -66.23 5.61 -41.49
C GLU A 49 -66.08 4.50 -40.43
N ASN A 50 -66.76 3.36 -40.59
CA ASN A 50 -66.68 2.24 -39.64
C ASN A 50 -65.32 1.53 -39.69
N LEU A 51 -64.72 1.40 -40.88
CA LEU A 51 -63.35 0.87 -41.03
C LEU A 51 -62.29 1.79 -40.41
N LYS A 52 -62.42 3.12 -40.59
CA LYS A 52 -61.50 4.10 -39.98
C LYS A 52 -61.62 4.16 -38.46
N LYS A 53 -62.81 3.90 -37.91
CA LYS A 53 -63.06 3.90 -36.46
C LYS A 53 -62.43 2.68 -35.78
N ASN A 54 -62.41 1.53 -36.47
CA ASN A 54 -61.79 0.29 -35.99
C ASN A 54 -60.27 0.21 -36.27
N SER A 55 -59.72 1.01 -37.20
CA SER A 55 -58.27 1.05 -37.48
C SER A 55 -57.47 1.85 -36.45
N LYS A 56 -58.04 2.93 -35.90
CA LYS A 56 -57.39 3.77 -34.88
C LYS A 56 -56.95 3.03 -33.61
N PRO A 57 -57.81 2.22 -32.94
CA PRO A 57 -57.41 1.50 -31.74
C PRO A 57 -56.35 0.43 -32.02
N PHE A 58 -56.32 -0.13 -33.23
CA PHE A 58 -55.27 -1.05 -33.66
C PHE A 58 -53.92 -0.33 -33.83
N GLU A 59 -53.91 0.81 -34.53
CA GLU A 59 -52.71 1.64 -34.67
C GLU A 59 -52.18 2.13 -33.32
N GLU A 60 -53.07 2.50 -32.40
CA GLU A 60 -52.71 2.90 -31.04
C GLU A 60 -52.12 1.74 -30.23
N ASN A 61 -52.68 0.54 -30.35
CA ASN A 61 -52.14 -0.67 -29.73
C ASN A 61 -50.74 -1.02 -30.30
N LEU A 62 -50.59 -0.93 -31.63
CA LEU A 62 -49.33 -1.19 -32.31
C LEU A 62 -48.26 -0.15 -31.92
N ASN A 63 -48.64 1.13 -31.86
CA ASN A 63 -47.76 2.20 -31.39
C ASN A 63 -47.36 2.00 -29.92
N ASN A 64 -48.29 1.62 -29.05
CA ASN A 64 -47.99 1.28 -27.66
C ASN A 64 -47.02 0.10 -27.55
N TYR A 65 -47.21 -0.95 -28.36
CA TYR A 65 -46.29 -2.09 -28.41
C TYR A 65 -44.88 -1.65 -28.84
N ILE A 66 -44.76 -0.85 -29.89
CA ILE A 66 -43.48 -0.34 -30.40
C ILE A 66 -42.79 0.56 -29.37
N VAL A 67 -43.54 1.47 -28.73
CA VAL A 67 -43.01 2.36 -27.68
C VAL A 67 -42.53 1.55 -26.48
N ASN A 68 -43.30 0.56 -26.04
CA ASN A 68 -42.92 -0.32 -24.93
C ASN A 68 -41.71 -1.18 -25.27
N ALA A 69 -41.64 -1.73 -26.48
CA ALA A 69 -40.49 -2.48 -26.97
C ALA A 69 -39.24 -1.59 -27.03
N LYS A 70 -39.37 -0.36 -27.55
CA LYS A 70 -38.28 0.62 -27.61
C LYS A 70 -37.79 1.01 -26.21
N LYS A 71 -38.71 1.25 -25.28
CA LYS A 71 -38.40 1.55 -23.87
C LYS A 71 -37.66 0.39 -23.21
N ASN A 72 -38.12 -0.85 -23.40
CA ASN A 72 -37.48 -2.05 -22.88
C ASN A 72 -36.05 -2.22 -23.43
N MET A 73 -35.87 -2.03 -24.74
CA MET A 73 -34.56 -2.10 -25.38
C MET A 73 -33.60 -1.02 -24.88
N GLU A 74 -34.09 0.21 -24.69
CA GLU A 74 -33.30 1.30 -24.12
C GLU A 74 -32.89 1.01 -22.67
N SER A 75 -33.82 0.53 -21.84
CA SER A 75 -33.51 0.11 -20.47
C SER A 75 -32.46 -0.99 -20.42
N LYS A 76 -32.53 -1.99 -21.32
CA LYS A 76 -31.50 -3.02 -21.44
C LYS A 76 -30.15 -2.46 -21.87
N ARG A 77 -30.13 -1.51 -22.81
CA ARG A 77 -28.90 -0.85 -23.27
C ARG A 77 -28.21 -0.10 -22.12
N GLN A 78 -28.98 0.65 -21.34
CA GLN A 78 -28.47 1.39 -20.18
C GLN A 78 -27.91 0.44 -19.12
N LEU A 79 -28.62 -0.66 -18.82
CA LEU A 79 -28.13 -1.67 -17.89
C LEU A 79 -26.80 -2.27 -18.35
N TRP A 80 -26.69 -2.62 -19.64
CA TRP A 80 -25.44 -3.13 -20.21
C TRP A 80 -24.30 -2.13 -20.13
N GLN A 81 -24.56 -0.85 -20.42
CA GLN A 81 -23.55 0.19 -20.29
C GLN A 81 -23.05 0.32 -18.85
N ASN A 82 -23.97 0.36 -17.88
CA ASN A 82 -23.64 0.45 -16.46
C ASN A 82 -22.82 -0.76 -15.98
N THR A 83 -23.17 -1.97 -16.42
CA THR A 83 -22.41 -3.19 -16.09
C THR A 83 -20.99 -3.14 -16.66
N ILE A 84 -20.83 -2.66 -17.90
CA ILE A 84 -19.51 -2.52 -18.53
C ILE A 84 -18.66 -1.48 -17.80
N THR A 85 -19.23 -0.32 -17.45
CA THR A 85 -18.50 0.73 -16.72
C THR A 85 -18.11 0.27 -15.32
N ASN A 86 -19.00 -0.40 -14.61
CA ASN A 86 -18.71 -0.95 -13.27
C ASN A 86 -17.61 -2.01 -13.33
N ASN A 87 -17.69 -2.95 -14.28
CA ASN A 87 -16.65 -3.96 -14.46
C ASN A 87 -15.28 -3.35 -14.81
N LYS A 88 -15.25 -2.29 -15.64
CA LYS A 88 -14.01 -1.55 -15.93
C LYS A 88 -13.44 -0.89 -14.67
N GLY A 89 -14.28 -0.28 -13.83
CA GLY A 89 -13.86 0.29 -12.55
C GLY A 89 -13.24 -0.75 -11.62
N ILE A 90 -13.88 -1.92 -11.51
CA ILE A 90 -13.37 -3.05 -10.70
C ILE A 90 -12.00 -3.53 -11.19
N ILE A 91 -11.80 -3.64 -12.51
CA ILE A 91 -10.51 -4.07 -13.09
C ILE A 91 -9.39 -3.07 -12.75
N VAL A 92 -9.66 -1.76 -12.84
CA VAL A 92 -8.67 -0.73 -12.52
C VAL A 92 -8.33 -0.76 -11.04
N LEU A 93 -9.33 -0.86 -10.15
CA LEU A 93 -9.10 -0.95 -8.71
C LEU A 93 -8.30 -2.20 -8.34
N LYS A 94 -8.62 -3.35 -8.94
CA LYS A 94 -7.87 -4.59 -8.74
C LYS A 94 -6.39 -4.42 -9.09
N LYS A 95 -6.09 -3.79 -10.23
CA LYS A 95 -4.72 -3.53 -10.66
C LYS A 95 -3.97 -2.58 -9.71
N ILE A 96 -4.67 -1.59 -9.14
CA ILE A 96 -4.08 -0.68 -8.14
C ILE A 96 -3.80 -1.44 -6.85
N THR A 97 -4.72 -2.28 -6.37
CA THR A 97 -4.52 -3.10 -5.19
C THR A 97 -3.33 -4.05 -5.36
N GLU A 98 -3.23 -4.76 -6.48
CA GLU A 98 -2.10 -5.64 -6.80
C GLU A 98 -0.76 -4.87 -6.76
N LYS A 99 -0.73 -3.66 -7.35
CA LYS A 99 0.46 -2.80 -7.31
C LYS A 99 0.82 -2.35 -5.89
N VAL A 100 -0.16 -1.94 -5.09
CA VAL A 100 0.06 -1.51 -3.71
C VAL A 100 0.53 -2.68 -2.85
N GLU A 101 0.00 -3.89 -3.06
CA GLU A 101 0.47 -5.10 -2.38
C GLU A 101 1.92 -5.41 -2.73
N GLU A 102 2.32 -5.26 -3.99
CA GLU A 102 3.70 -5.40 -4.44
C GLU A 102 4.63 -4.35 -3.79
N ASP A 103 4.23 -3.08 -3.80
CA ASP A 103 5.00 -2.00 -3.18
C ASP A 103 5.17 -2.23 -1.66
N ILE A 104 4.12 -2.66 -0.96
CA ILE A 104 4.18 -3.01 0.48
C ILE A 104 5.14 -4.17 0.70
N LYS A 105 5.09 -5.21 -0.14
CA LYS A 105 5.97 -6.36 -0.03
C LYS A 105 7.44 -5.94 -0.21
N GLN A 106 7.75 -5.15 -1.22
CA GLN A 106 9.10 -4.64 -1.46
C GLN A 106 9.61 -3.79 -0.29
N GLN A 107 8.76 -2.92 0.27
CA GLN A 107 9.12 -2.12 1.45
C GLN A 107 9.41 -3.00 2.67
N ARG A 108 8.60 -4.03 2.92
CA ARG A 108 8.82 -4.98 4.02
C ARG A 108 10.14 -5.72 3.87
N GLU A 109 10.42 -6.23 2.67
CA GLU A 109 11.69 -6.90 2.37
C GLU A 109 12.89 -5.95 2.56
N ALA A 110 12.79 -4.70 2.11
CA ALA A 110 13.84 -3.71 2.31
C ALA A 110 14.07 -3.34 3.79
N ILE A 111 13.00 -3.27 4.59
CA ILE A 111 13.10 -3.06 6.04
C ILE A 111 13.76 -4.27 6.72
N GLU A 112 13.38 -5.48 6.32
CA GLU A 112 13.91 -6.71 6.90
C GLU A 112 15.42 -6.86 6.63
N VAL A 113 15.85 -6.60 5.39
CA VAL A 113 17.29 -6.61 5.04
C VAL A 113 18.06 -5.58 5.86
N LYS A 114 17.50 -4.37 6.04
CA LYS A 114 18.13 -3.33 6.88
C LYS A 114 18.21 -3.75 8.35
N ARG A 115 17.15 -4.36 8.89
CA ARG A 115 17.13 -4.88 10.26
C ARG A 115 18.18 -5.97 10.46
N ALA A 116 18.22 -6.96 9.58
CA ALA A 116 19.21 -8.04 9.65
C ALA A 116 20.65 -7.51 9.58
N LEU A 117 20.90 -6.49 8.74
CA LEU A 117 22.20 -5.83 8.67
C LEU A 117 22.54 -5.11 10.00
N LEU A 118 21.60 -4.35 10.55
CA LEU A 118 21.78 -3.64 11.82
C LEU A 118 22.00 -4.62 12.98
N GLU A 119 21.24 -5.72 13.05
CA GLU A 119 21.43 -6.76 14.06
C GLU A 119 22.79 -7.43 13.94
N THR A 120 23.24 -7.69 12.72
CA THR A 120 24.60 -8.21 12.48
C THR A 120 25.66 -7.22 12.94
N GLN A 121 25.48 -5.91 12.69
CA GLN A 121 26.40 -4.88 13.18
C GLN A 121 26.39 -4.78 14.70
N LEU A 122 25.21 -4.79 15.33
CA LEU A 122 25.06 -4.73 16.79
C LEU A 122 25.68 -5.94 17.48
N SER A 123 25.47 -7.15 16.95
CA SER A 123 26.05 -8.38 17.52
C SER A 123 27.58 -8.38 17.52
N ARG A 124 28.22 -7.63 16.62
CA ARG A 124 29.69 -7.43 16.59
C ARG A 124 30.13 -6.25 17.47
N ASN A 125 29.40 -5.14 17.44
CA ASN A 125 29.76 -3.94 18.18
C ASN A 125 29.62 -4.11 19.70
N LEU A 126 28.61 -4.86 20.18
CA LEU A 126 28.39 -5.07 21.61
C LEU A 126 29.56 -5.78 22.33
N PRO A 127 30.09 -6.91 21.84
CA PRO A 127 31.25 -7.55 22.48
C PRO A 127 32.49 -6.66 22.39
N GLU A 128 32.74 -6.00 21.27
CA GLU A 128 33.84 -5.04 21.14
C GLU A 128 33.72 -3.90 22.15
N LEU A 129 32.54 -3.32 22.28
CA LEU A 129 32.25 -2.28 23.27
C LEU A 129 32.53 -2.79 24.69
N SER A 130 32.07 -4.00 25.03
CA SER A 130 32.35 -4.60 26.35
C SER A 130 33.84 -4.79 26.61
N ILE A 131 34.63 -5.14 25.59
CA ILE A 131 36.07 -5.28 25.72
C ILE A 131 36.70 -3.90 25.99
N PHE A 132 36.27 -2.86 25.28
CA PHE A 132 36.79 -1.51 25.48
C PHE A 132 36.37 -0.91 26.82
N THR A 133 35.11 -1.07 27.24
CA THR A 133 34.64 -0.57 28.53
C THR A 133 35.39 -1.24 29.69
N ASN A 134 35.61 -2.56 29.60
CA ASN A 134 36.37 -3.30 30.62
C ASN A 134 37.87 -2.92 30.62
N LYS A 135 38.50 -2.82 29.45
CA LYS A 135 39.94 -2.49 29.35
C LYS A 135 40.24 -1.04 29.75
N LEU A 136 39.37 -0.12 29.35
CA LEU A 136 39.54 1.30 29.63
C LEU A 136 38.93 1.69 30.97
N ALA A 137 38.06 0.87 31.56
CA ALA A 137 37.27 1.25 32.73
C ALA A 137 36.57 2.61 32.51
N LEU A 138 35.98 2.76 31.33
CA LEU A 138 35.34 3.99 30.85
C LEU A 138 34.03 3.65 30.16
N THR A 139 32.95 4.31 30.57
CA THR A 139 31.65 4.26 29.90
C THR A 139 31.24 5.67 29.46
N MET A 140 30.54 5.75 28.32
CA MET A 140 30.04 6.99 27.74
C MET A 140 28.55 6.82 27.51
N GLU A 141 27.76 7.71 28.06
CA GLU A 141 26.30 7.67 27.97
C GLU A 141 25.76 9.03 27.56
N SER A 142 24.89 9.06 26.56
CA SER A 142 24.17 10.27 26.18
C SER A 142 23.05 10.53 27.19
N VAL A 143 23.13 11.63 27.93
CA VAL A 143 22.10 12.00 28.91
C VAL A 143 20.92 12.70 28.22
N ARG A 144 21.23 13.59 27.26
CA ARG A 144 20.29 14.34 26.42
C ARG A 144 20.92 14.58 25.05
N ASP A 145 20.16 15.19 24.15
CA ASP A 145 20.70 15.68 22.88
C ASP A 145 21.93 16.58 23.15
N ASP A 146 23.03 16.27 22.48
CA ASP A 146 24.32 16.94 22.60
C ASP A 146 24.97 16.98 24.00
N VAL A 147 24.50 16.17 24.95
CA VAL A 147 25.08 16.07 26.29
C VAL A 147 25.53 14.65 26.60
N ILE A 148 26.82 14.49 26.87
CA ILE A 148 27.46 13.19 27.09
C ILE A 148 28.05 13.12 28.50
N ASN A 149 27.71 12.07 29.23
CA ASN A 149 28.33 11.72 30.51
C ASN A 149 29.44 10.69 30.31
N PHE A 150 30.60 10.97 30.88
CA PHE A 150 31.76 10.09 30.89
C PHE A 150 31.95 9.58 32.31
N THR A 151 31.90 8.26 32.48
CA THR A 151 32.09 7.62 33.79
C THR A 151 33.33 6.74 33.75
N PHE A 152 34.28 7.02 34.64
CA PHE A 152 35.46 6.22 34.88
C PHE A 152 35.26 5.33 36.10
N THR A 153 35.58 4.05 35.94
CA THR A 153 35.65 3.06 37.03
C THR A 153 37.11 2.69 37.31
N SER A 154 37.37 2.00 38.43
CA SER A 154 38.73 1.57 38.82
C SER A 154 39.73 2.73 38.90
N ILE A 155 39.31 3.88 39.43
CA ILE A 155 40.19 5.03 39.71
C ILE A 155 40.81 4.94 41.11
N TYR A 156 40.02 4.48 42.09
CA TYR A 156 40.46 4.29 43.47
C TYR A 156 41.06 2.89 43.61
N ASP A 157 42.29 2.81 44.08
CA ASP A 157 43.01 1.53 44.26
C ASP A 157 42.34 0.69 45.39
N ASP A 158 41.70 1.34 46.37
CA ASP A 158 41.04 0.69 47.52
C ASP A 158 39.59 0.24 47.24
N ASN A 159 38.90 0.91 46.31
CA ASN A 159 37.50 0.61 45.99
C ASN A 159 37.23 0.76 44.49
N SER A 160 37.36 -0.36 43.77
CA SER A 160 37.13 -0.41 42.32
C SER A 160 35.68 -0.10 41.90
N SER A 161 34.71 -0.10 42.84
CA SER A 161 33.30 0.22 42.55
C SER A 161 33.00 1.72 42.62
N ARG A 162 33.88 2.54 43.21
CA ARG A 162 33.69 3.99 43.24
C ARG A 162 34.00 4.56 41.85
N SER A 163 33.01 5.18 41.23
CA SER A 163 33.14 5.83 39.93
C SER A 163 33.39 7.32 40.05
N CYS A 164 34.17 7.87 39.11
CA CYS A 164 34.31 9.30 38.88
C CYS A 164 33.63 9.62 37.56
N TYR A 165 32.90 10.72 37.48
CA TYR A 165 32.21 11.09 36.25
C TYR A 165 32.27 12.59 35.97
N PHE A 166 32.07 12.93 34.70
CA PHE A 166 31.83 14.30 34.29
C PHE A 166 30.89 14.33 33.09
N THR A 167 30.06 15.36 33.02
CA THR A 167 29.08 15.58 31.96
C THR A 167 29.51 16.77 31.13
N ILE A 168 29.59 16.61 29.81
CA ILE A 168 30.00 17.65 28.86
C ILE A 168 28.90 17.92 27.84
N ASP A 169 28.66 19.20 27.60
CA ASP A 169 27.86 19.73 26.51
C ASP A 169 28.74 19.88 25.26
N VAL A 170 28.32 19.24 24.16
CA VAL A 170 28.98 19.27 22.85
C VAL A 170 28.12 19.96 21.77
N GLY A 171 26.95 20.51 22.13
CA GLY A 171 26.00 21.09 21.17
C GLY A 171 26.39 22.50 20.72
N GLU A 172 27.11 23.22 21.58
CA GLU A 172 27.64 24.54 21.27
C GLU A 172 29.01 24.48 20.58
N THR A 173 29.40 25.59 19.95
CA THR A 173 30.74 25.76 19.34
C THR A 173 31.90 25.64 20.34
N LYS A 174 31.60 25.81 21.63
CA LYS A 174 32.53 25.65 22.75
C LYS A 174 31.99 24.58 23.69
N TYR A 175 32.84 23.62 24.01
CA TYR A 175 32.61 22.59 25.01
C TYR A 175 32.47 23.21 26.41
N LYS A 176 31.47 22.74 27.16
CA LYS A 176 31.23 23.14 28.56
C LYS A 176 31.02 21.90 29.42
N VAL A 177 31.68 21.84 30.57
CA VAL A 177 31.42 20.78 31.55
C VAL A 177 30.28 21.23 32.45
N ILE A 178 29.19 20.46 32.49
CA ILE A 178 27.98 20.77 33.25
C ILE A 178 28.11 20.27 34.68
N GLU A 179 28.59 19.03 34.84
CA GLU A 179 28.73 18.35 36.12
C GLU A 179 30.07 17.62 36.17
N CYS A 180 30.71 17.58 37.33
CA CYS A 180 31.95 16.86 37.55
C CYS A 180 32.02 16.38 38.99
N ASN A 181 32.25 15.07 39.19
CA ASN A 181 32.35 14.48 40.50
C ASN A 181 33.43 13.37 40.51
N PRO A 182 34.46 13.47 41.37
CA PRO A 182 34.77 14.57 42.29
C PRO A 182 35.19 15.86 41.57
N MET A 183 35.03 17.02 42.22
CA MET A 183 35.40 18.31 41.63
C MET A 183 36.91 18.37 41.36
N VAL A 184 37.30 18.84 40.17
CA VAL A 184 38.71 18.97 39.76
C VAL A 184 39.11 20.45 39.79
N GLU A 185 40.18 20.80 40.51
CA GLU A 185 40.63 22.19 40.64
C GLU A 185 41.09 22.81 39.30
N GLU A 186 41.79 22.03 38.46
CA GLU A 186 42.26 22.50 37.14
C GLU A 186 41.22 22.36 36.01
N LEU A 187 39.93 22.14 36.33
CA LEU A 187 38.89 21.85 35.32
C LEU A 187 38.76 22.97 34.27
N ASP A 188 38.69 24.24 34.69
CA ASP A 188 38.51 25.37 33.79
C ASP A 188 39.66 25.51 32.78
N LYS A 189 40.89 25.26 33.25
CA LYS A 189 42.09 25.27 32.41
C LYS A 189 42.06 24.13 31.39
N LEU A 190 41.62 22.94 31.79
CA LEU A 190 41.46 21.79 30.89
C LEU A 190 40.38 22.05 29.83
N VAL A 191 39.24 22.62 30.21
CA VAL A 191 38.16 22.99 29.29
C VAL A 191 38.59 24.11 28.33
N SER A 192 39.35 25.10 28.80
CA SER A 192 39.92 26.13 27.92
C SER A 192 40.91 25.55 26.91
N GLN A 193 41.74 24.58 27.32
CA GLN A 193 42.63 23.87 26.41
C GLN A 193 41.84 23.05 25.39
N LEU A 194 40.81 22.32 25.82
CA LEU A 194 39.93 21.56 24.94
C LEU A 194 39.26 22.46 23.89
N ASN A 195 38.77 23.62 24.28
CA ASN A 195 38.16 24.59 23.37
C ASN A 195 39.15 25.19 22.37
N THR A 196 40.44 25.21 22.70
CA THR A 196 41.50 25.75 21.82
C THR A 196 42.04 24.69 20.87
N SER A 197 42.40 23.51 21.38
CA SER A 197 43.00 22.43 20.58
C SER A 197 41.98 21.56 19.87
N ARG A 198 40.74 21.49 20.40
CA ARG A 198 39.71 20.50 20.04
C ARG A 198 40.16 19.04 20.17
N ASP A 199 41.21 18.79 20.96
CA ASP A 199 41.72 17.45 21.21
C ASP A 199 41.04 16.82 22.43
N PHE A 200 39.97 16.08 22.15
CA PHE A 200 39.19 15.38 23.17
C PHE A 200 39.94 14.22 23.82
N PHE A 201 40.82 13.54 23.08
CA PHE A 201 41.58 12.40 23.61
C PHE A 201 42.59 12.84 24.66
N SER A 202 43.32 13.93 24.40
CA SER A 202 44.23 14.50 25.39
C SER A 202 43.50 15.04 26.61
N PHE A 203 42.32 15.61 26.43
CA PHE A 203 41.46 16.06 27.54
C PHE A 203 41.04 14.89 28.43
N LEU A 204 40.51 13.79 27.87
CA LEU A 204 40.12 12.59 28.65
C LEU A 204 41.29 12.01 29.45
N LYS A 205 42.49 11.94 28.86
CA LYS A 205 43.70 11.47 29.56
C LYS A 205 44.03 12.35 30.76
N LYS A 206 44.01 13.68 30.58
CA LYS A 206 44.27 14.64 31.66
C LYS A 206 43.19 14.57 32.75
N MET A 207 41.91 14.52 32.39
CA MET A 207 40.80 14.35 33.34
C MET A 207 40.98 13.10 34.21
N ARG A 208 41.34 11.96 33.60
CA ARG A 208 41.61 10.74 34.35
C ARG A 208 42.80 10.88 35.31
N GLN A 209 43.85 11.59 34.90
CA GLN A 209 45.01 11.86 35.75
C GLN A 209 44.62 12.72 36.96
N GLU A 210 43.82 13.77 36.76
CA GLU A 210 43.33 14.60 37.86
C GLU A 210 42.42 13.83 38.82
N PHE A 211 41.50 13.00 38.30
CA PHE A 211 40.70 12.12 39.16
C PHE A 211 41.57 11.16 39.99
N ARG A 212 42.65 10.62 39.40
CA ARG A 212 43.58 9.76 40.14
C ARG A 212 44.40 10.51 41.18
N LYS A 213 44.77 11.77 40.93
CA LYS A 213 45.44 12.62 41.93
C LYS A 213 44.51 12.88 43.11
N ASN A 214 43.28 13.30 42.85
CA ASN A 214 42.28 13.55 43.89
C ASN A 214 42.00 12.28 44.70
N ALA A 215 41.92 11.11 44.04
CA ALA A 215 41.73 9.82 44.71
C ALA A 215 42.87 9.44 45.68
N LYS A 216 44.09 9.94 45.47
CA LYS A 216 45.22 9.73 46.39
C LYS A 216 45.25 10.71 47.56
N VAL A 217 44.58 11.86 47.43
CA VAL A 217 44.51 12.91 48.46
C VAL A 217 43.42 12.61 49.48
N ASP A 218 42.39 11.83 49.10
CA ASP A 218 41.30 11.37 49.97
C ASP A 218 41.68 10.24 50.96
N ILE A 219 42.96 9.81 51.01
CA ILE A 219 43.51 8.78 51.92
C ILE A 219 44.38 9.45 52.99
#